data_AF-A0A3D4WTM9-F1
#
_entry.id   AF-A0A3D4WTM9-F1
#
_cell.length_a   1.000
_cell.length_b   1.000
_cell.length_c   1.000
_cell.angle_alpha   90.00
_cell.angle_beta   90.00
_cell.angle_gamma   90.00
#
_symmetry.space_group_name_H-M   'P 1'
#
loop_
_entity.id
_entity.type
_entity.pdbx_description
1 polymer ?
#
loop_
_entity_poly.entity_id
_entity_poly.type
_entity_poly.pdbx_seq_one_letter_code
_entity_poly.pdbx_strand_id
1 'polypeptide(L)'
;MIGTPKWLLTPIVAAAVVLALASPAAAVTTEQKLAVLSSFTQTNVASYDAWNSARQNQPAWADYTLNWSTDFCSSSPDNPFGFDFKLSCWRHDFGYRNYKEMAQFGANKSRLDSAFYEDLKRRCARYHWSVRPACYSLAWTYYQAVRNFGSVVVTAADLKRAKDLLPAEY
;
A
#
# COMPACT_ATOMS: atom_id res chain seq x y z
N MET A 1 -63.43 11.27 67.55
CA MET A 1 -62.92 10.47 66.41
C MET A 1 -61.70 11.19 65.87
N ILE A 2 -60.52 10.61 66.05
CA ILE A 2 -59.21 11.25 65.83
C ILE A 2 -58.80 11.00 64.37
N GLY A 3 -58.51 12.06 63.62
CA GLY A 3 -58.07 11.99 62.23
C GLY A 3 -56.57 11.65 62.12
N THR A 4 -56.23 10.71 61.25
CA THR A 4 -54.84 10.31 60.94
C THR A 4 -54.27 11.15 59.79
N PRO A 5 -53.02 11.64 59.86
CA PRO A 5 -52.38 12.34 58.76
C PRO A 5 -51.84 11.34 57.72
N LYS A 6 -52.17 11.56 56.44
CA LYS A 6 -51.58 10.87 55.29
C LYS A 6 -50.26 11.55 54.93
N TRP A 7 -49.15 10.89 55.22
CA TRP A 7 -47.83 11.28 54.75
C TRP A 7 -47.60 10.71 53.35
N LEU A 8 -47.36 11.59 52.37
CA LEU A 8 -46.95 11.24 51.02
C LEU A 8 -45.45 10.90 51.03
N LEU A 9 -45.10 9.65 50.73
CA LEU A 9 -43.72 9.23 50.48
C LEU A 9 -43.45 9.35 48.98
N THR A 10 -42.65 10.35 48.58
CA THR A 10 -42.08 10.46 47.24
C THR A 10 -40.81 9.61 47.15
N PRO A 11 -40.68 8.68 46.18
CA PRO A 11 -39.44 7.96 45.97
C PRO A 11 -38.41 8.87 45.29
N ILE A 12 -37.30 9.16 45.97
CA ILE A 12 -36.14 9.81 45.38
C ILE A 12 -35.42 8.75 44.54
N VAL A 13 -35.57 8.81 43.22
CA VAL A 13 -34.77 8.01 42.29
C VAL A 13 -33.39 8.66 42.19
N ALA A 14 -32.40 8.07 42.85
CA ALA A 14 -31.00 8.47 42.71
C ALA A 14 -30.46 8.01 41.35
N ALA A 15 -30.38 8.92 40.38
CA ALA A 15 -29.73 8.66 39.11
C ALA A 15 -28.20 8.65 39.29
N ALA A 16 -27.60 7.46 39.30
CA ALA A 16 -26.14 7.31 39.25
C ALA A 16 -25.65 7.68 37.84
N VAL A 17 -25.09 8.89 37.69
CA VAL A 17 -24.42 9.31 36.45
C VAL A 17 -23.08 8.58 36.37
N VAL A 18 -23.02 7.52 35.56
CA VAL A 18 -21.74 6.87 35.21
C VAL A 18 -21.05 7.76 34.19
N LEU A 19 -20.10 8.58 34.63
CA LEU A 19 -19.17 9.28 33.75
C LEU A 19 -18.21 8.26 33.15
N ALA A 20 -18.50 7.81 31.93
CA ALA A 20 -17.53 7.06 31.14
C ALA A 20 -16.35 7.99 30.83
N LEU A 21 -15.21 7.77 31.48
CA LEU A 21 -13.96 8.41 31.13
C LEU A 21 -13.53 7.88 29.75
N ALA A 22 -13.89 8.61 28.69
CA ALA A 22 -13.33 8.39 27.38
C ALA A 22 -11.82 8.67 27.47
N SER A 23 -11.01 7.61 27.47
CA SER A 23 -9.56 7.77 27.35
C SER A 23 -9.27 8.39 25.98
N PRO A 24 -8.35 9.37 25.87
CA PRO A 24 -7.96 9.89 24.57
C PRO A 24 -7.45 8.73 23.71
N ALA A 25 -7.94 8.63 22.47
CA ALA A 25 -7.39 7.69 21.51
C ALA A 25 -5.89 7.95 21.39
N ALA A 26 -5.07 6.95 21.75
CA ALA A 26 -3.63 7.08 21.64
C ALA A 26 -3.26 7.26 20.16
N ALA A 27 -2.52 8.32 19.85
CA ALA A 27 -2.03 8.54 18.50
C ALA A 27 -1.09 7.40 18.08
N VAL A 28 -1.13 7.02 16.81
CA VAL A 28 -0.20 6.04 16.23
C VAL A 28 1.24 6.53 16.39
N THR A 29 2.07 5.72 17.01
CA THR A 29 3.51 5.97 17.17
C THR A 29 4.28 5.78 15.86
N THR A 30 5.47 6.39 15.77
CA THR A 30 6.40 6.20 14.67
C THR A 30 6.73 4.72 14.46
N GLU A 31 6.95 3.98 15.54
CA GLU A 31 7.25 2.54 15.52
C GLU A 31 6.09 1.73 14.96
N GLN A 32 4.85 2.02 15.37
CA GLN A 32 3.65 1.37 14.83
C GLN A 32 3.48 1.67 13.33
N LYS A 33 3.68 2.92 12.90
CA LYS A 33 3.64 3.29 11.48
C LYS A 33 4.72 2.53 10.69
N LEU A 34 5.95 2.47 11.20
CA LEU A 34 7.03 1.72 10.55
C LEU A 34 6.77 0.21 10.51
N ALA A 35 6.14 -0.37 11.53
CA ALA A 35 5.76 -1.77 11.54
C ALA A 35 4.73 -2.08 10.43
N VAL A 36 3.73 -1.22 10.25
CA VAL A 36 2.75 -1.33 9.15
C VAL A 36 3.41 -1.13 7.78
N LEU A 37 4.28 -0.12 7.64
CA LEU A 37 5.03 0.07 6.39
C LEU A 37 5.89 -1.15 6.06
N SER A 38 6.53 -1.75 7.07
CA SER A 38 7.32 -2.97 6.89
C SER A 38 6.44 -4.14 6.44
N SER A 39 5.28 -4.35 7.06
CA SER A 39 4.39 -5.46 6.68
C SER A 39 3.83 -5.33 5.27
N PHE A 40 3.65 -4.11 4.75
CA PHE A 40 3.17 -3.84 3.39
C PHE A 40 4.24 -3.83 2.29
N THR A 41 5.52 -3.86 2.67
CA THR A 41 6.64 -3.67 1.74
C THR A 41 7.66 -4.81 1.71
N GLN A 42 7.24 -6.03 2.05
CA GLN A 42 8.03 -7.24 1.83
C GLN A 42 7.88 -7.75 0.39
N THR A 43 8.78 -8.66 0.02
CA THR A 43 8.87 -9.25 -1.32
C THR A 43 7.83 -10.34 -1.58
N ASN A 44 7.33 -10.97 -0.51
CA ASN A 44 6.41 -12.09 -0.58
C ASN A 44 4.96 -11.67 -0.93
N VAL A 45 4.16 -12.65 -1.34
CA VAL A 45 2.77 -12.45 -1.76
C VAL A 45 1.86 -11.99 -0.62
N ALA A 46 2.06 -12.49 0.61
CA ALA A 46 1.24 -12.11 1.76
C ALA A 46 1.34 -10.60 2.06
N SER A 47 2.52 -10.01 1.91
CA SER A 47 2.73 -8.57 2.06
C SER A 47 2.06 -7.76 0.95
N TYR A 48 2.13 -8.24 -0.29
CA TYR A 48 1.42 -7.64 -1.42
C TYR A 48 -0.10 -7.66 -1.20
N ASP A 49 -0.66 -8.80 -0.77
CA ASP A 49 -2.09 -8.95 -0.52
C ASP A 49 -2.56 -8.08 0.65
N ALA A 50 -1.78 -8.02 1.74
CA ALA A 50 -2.05 -7.15 2.88
C ALA A 50 -2.09 -5.67 2.46
N TRP A 51 -1.08 -5.21 1.70
CA TRP A 51 -1.07 -3.86 1.16
C TRP A 51 -2.25 -3.59 0.22
N ASN A 52 -2.56 -4.53 -0.69
CA ASN A 52 -3.63 -4.34 -1.65
C ASN A 52 -5.02 -4.33 -0.98
N SER A 53 -5.21 -5.11 0.08
CA SER A 53 -6.40 -5.05 0.92
C SER A 53 -6.50 -3.70 1.64
N ALA A 54 -5.41 -3.22 2.24
CA ALA A 54 -5.37 -1.93 2.92
C ALA A 54 -5.65 -0.76 1.98
N ARG A 55 -5.06 -0.77 0.78
CA ARG A 55 -5.30 0.22 -0.28
C ARG A 55 -6.77 0.32 -0.70
N GLN A 56 -7.51 -0.79 -0.64
CA GLN A 56 -8.94 -0.82 -0.98
C GLN A 56 -9.84 -0.35 0.19
N ASN A 57 -9.28 -0.21 1.39
CA ASN A 57 -9.98 0.23 2.59
C ASN A 57 -9.14 1.26 3.38
N GLN A 58 -8.68 2.31 2.70
CA GLN A 58 -7.82 3.34 3.30
C GLN A 58 -8.41 4.02 4.55
N PRO A 59 -9.74 4.23 4.68
CA PRO A 59 -10.30 4.80 5.91
C PRO A 59 -9.99 4.00 7.17
N ALA A 60 -9.83 2.67 7.08
CA ALA A 60 -9.43 1.83 8.21
C ALA A 60 -7.98 2.05 8.66
N TRP A 61 -7.20 2.80 7.88
CA TRP A 61 -5.79 3.13 8.14
C TRP A 61 -5.58 4.65 8.32
N ALA A 62 -6.64 5.42 8.52
CA ALA A 62 -6.58 6.89 8.60
C ALA A 62 -5.63 7.38 9.69
N ASP A 63 -5.65 6.74 10.87
CA ASP A 63 -4.81 7.11 12.02
C ASP A 63 -3.30 6.97 11.74
N TYR A 64 -2.92 6.16 10.75
CA TYR A 64 -1.53 5.97 10.35
C TYR A 64 -1.00 7.07 9.43
N THR A 65 -1.88 7.95 8.90
CA THR A 65 -1.53 9.03 7.97
C THR A 65 -0.61 8.56 6.83
N LEU A 66 -0.92 7.39 6.26
CA LEU A 66 -0.13 6.80 5.19
C LEU A 66 -0.32 7.59 3.89
N ASN A 67 0.78 7.84 3.18
CA ASN A 67 0.72 8.43 1.86
C ASN A 67 0.29 7.37 0.82
N TRP A 68 -0.96 7.46 0.36
CA TRP A 68 -1.54 6.56 -0.65
C TRP A 68 -1.42 7.08 -2.08
N SER A 69 -0.88 8.29 -2.27
CA SER A 69 -0.78 8.91 -3.60
C SER A 69 0.17 8.14 -4.51
N THR A 70 -0.12 8.16 -5.81
CA THR A 70 0.65 7.46 -6.83
C THR A 70 0.53 8.21 -8.14
N ASP A 71 1.60 8.20 -8.92
CA ASP A 71 1.61 8.58 -10.33
C ASP A 71 1.74 7.35 -11.23
N PHE A 72 1.57 6.16 -10.64
CA PHE A 72 1.70 4.86 -11.28
C PHE A 72 3.08 4.72 -11.95
N CYS A 73 3.12 4.26 -13.20
CA CYS A 73 4.36 4.07 -13.93
C CYS A 73 4.69 5.30 -14.80
N SER A 74 4.33 6.53 -14.37
CA SER A 74 4.38 7.80 -15.13
C SER A 74 5.68 8.12 -15.87
N SER A 75 6.82 7.57 -15.41
CA SER A 75 8.13 7.78 -16.02
C SER A 75 8.51 6.70 -17.05
N SER A 76 7.66 5.68 -17.20
CA SER A 76 7.77 4.69 -18.26
C SER A 76 7.02 5.15 -19.50
N PRO A 77 7.62 5.08 -20.70
CA PRO A 77 6.88 5.31 -21.93
C PRO A 77 5.72 4.33 -22.00
N ASP A 78 4.62 4.78 -22.61
CA ASP A 78 3.39 4.01 -22.83
C ASP A 78 3.73 2.56 -23.12
N ASN A 79 3.36 1.66 -22.19
CA ASN A 79 3.70 0.25 -22.28
C ASN A 79 3.18 -0.31 -23.61
N PRO A 80 4.06 -0.51 -24.60
CA PRO A 80 3.62 -0.73 -25.97
C PRO A 80 3.08 -2.15 -26.19
N PHE A 81 3.05 -2.97 -25.13
CA PHE A 81 2.68 -4.39 -25.16
C PHE A 81 1.48 -4.73 -24.24
N GLY A 82 0.89 -3.74 -23.55
CA GLY A 82 -0.31 -3.95 -22.73
C GLY A 82 -0.11 -4.71 -21.39
N PHE A 83 1.12 -4.92 -20.94
CA PHE A 83 1.40 -5.50 -19.60
C PHE A 83 0.99 -4.58 -18.43
N ASP A 84 -0.13 -4.85 -17.76
CA ASP A 84 -0.61 -3.98 -16.68
C ASP A 84 0.22 -4.12 -15.39
N PHE A 85 1.20 -3.23 -15.25
CA PHE A 85 2.07 -3.06 -14.08
C PHE A 85 1.57 -1.97 -13.11
N LYS A 86 0.38 -1.41 -13.34
CA LYS A 86 -0.12 -0.23 -12.61
C LYS A 86 -0.15 -0.45 -11.10
N LEU A 87 -0.61 -1.62 -10.67
CA LEU A 87 -0.71 -1.95 -9.25
C LEU A 87 0.66 -2.22 -8.60
N SER A 88 1.62 -2.76 -9.36
CA SER A 88 3.01 -2.92 -8.92
C SER A 88 3.68 -1.56 -8.69
N CYS A 89 3.49 -0.61 -9.63
CA CYS A 89 4.01 0.75 -9.51
C CYS A 89 3.37 1.49 -8.32
N TRP A 90 2.07 1.32 -8.09
CA TRP A 90 1.42 1.93 -6.92
C TRP A 90 2.00 1.40 -5.59
N ARG A 91 2.29 0.10 -5.45
CA ARG A 91 2.91 -0.40 -4.21
C ARG A 91 4.34 0.12 -4.04
N HIS A 92 5.08 0.27 -5.14
CA HIS A 92 6.41 0.87 -5.13
C HIS A 92 6.38 2.34 -4.68
N ASP A 93 5.47 3.14 -5.26
CA ASP A 93 5.24 4.54 -4.87
C ASP A 93 4.87 4.67 -3.40
N PHE A 94 3.95 3.80 -2.94
CA PHE A 94 3.54 3.75 -1.54
C PHE A 94 4.75 3.56 -0.63
N GLY A 95 5.60 2.57 -0.93
CA GLY A 95 6.84 2.36 -0.18
C GLY A 95 7.76 3.58 -0.24
N TYR A 96 8.04 4.08 -1.43
CA TYR A 96 8.97 5.20 -1.65
C TYR A 96 8.55 6.47 -0.90
N ARG A 97 7.29 6.88 -1.04
CA ARG A 97 6.78 8.13 -0.46
C ARG A 97 6.77 8.04 1.07
N ASN A 98 6.20 6.99 1.62
CA ASN A 98 6.12 6.83 3.08
C ASN A 98 7.50 6.67 3.73
N TYR A 99 8.41 5.87 3.16
CA TYR A 99 9.76 5.73 3.74
C TYR A 99 10.59 7.02 3.60
N LYS A 100 10.35 7.85 2.58
CA LYS A 100 10.97 9.19 2.46
C LYS A 100 10.43 10.14 3.53
N GLU A 101 9.12 10.20 3.73
CA GLU A 101 8.48 11.02 4.78
C GLU A 101 8.96 10.66 6.19
N MET A 102 9.28 9.38 6.42
CA MET A 102 9.80 8.90 7.71
C MET A 102 11.33 9.03 7.84
N ALA A 103 12.04 9.59 6.84
CA ALA A 103 13.51 9.64 6.78
C ALA A 103 14.18 8.26 6.90
N GLN A 104 13.50 7.18 6.49
CA GLN A 104 13.97 5.78 6.54
C GLN A 104 14.26 5.21 5.14
N PHE A 105 14.19 6.02 4.09
CA PHE A 105 14.27 5.55 2.70
C PHE A 105 15.58 4.83 2.36
N GLY A 106 16.74 5.37 2.74
CA GLY A 106 18.04 4.81 2.37
C GLY A 106 18.22 3.35 2.79
N ALA A 107 17.87 3.02 4.04
CA ALA A 107 17.98 1.67 4.58
C ALA A 107 16.98 0.68 3.97
N ASN A 108 15.88 1.18 3.39
CA ASN A 108 14.77 0.34 2.92
C ASN A 108 14.71 0.23 1.39
N LYS A 109 15.31 1.16 0.65
CA LYS A 109 15.21 1.28 -0.82
C LYS A 109 15.44 -0.05 -1.54
N SER A 110 16.50 -0.79 -1.19
CA SER A 110 16.82 -2.06 -1.84
C SER A 110 15.70 -3.11 -1.69
N ARG A 111 15.06 -3.19 -0.51
CA ARG A 111 13.91 -4.07 -0.29
C ARG A 111 12.69 -3.60 -1.08
N LEU A 112 12.43 -2.28 -1.13
CA LEU A 112 11.31 -1.72 -1.88
C LEU A 112 11.42 -2.01 -3.38
N ASP A 113 12.61 -1.81 -3.95
CA ASP A 113 12.90 -2.11 -5.36
C ASP A 113 12.76 -3.61 -5.65
N SER A 114 13.20 -4.46 -4.73
CA SER A 114 13.06 -5.91 -4.86
C SER A 114 11.60 -6.36 -4.77
N ALA A 115 10.81 -5.76 -3.86
CA ALA A 115 9.39 -6.03 -3.71
C ALA A 115 8.61 -5.64 -4.98
N PHE A 116 8.96 -4.51 -5.59
CA PHE A 116 8.44 -4.10 -6.89
C PHE A 116 8.75 -5.12 -7.99
N TYR A 117 10.00 -5.59 -8.08
CA TYR A 117 10.36 -6.60 -9.08
C TYR A 117 9.58 -7.91 -8.90
N GLU A 118 9.37 -8.36 -7.66
CA GLU A 118 8.55 -9.54 -7.38
C GLU A 118 7.09 -9.34 -7.80
N ASP A 119 6.51 -8.14 -7.63
CA ASP A 119 5.15 -7.85 -8.11
C ASP A 119 5.05 -7.89 -9.63
N LEU A 120 6.02 -7.29 -10.32
CA LEU A 120 6.09 -7.31 -11.78
C LEU A 120 6.17 -8.76 -12.28
N LYS A 121 7.03 -9.59 -11.67
CA LYS A 121 7.16 -11.01 -12.01
C LYS A 121 5.87 -11.80 -11.76
N ARG A 122 5.18 -11.54 -10.64
CA ARG A 122 3.86 -12.15 -10.34
C ARG A 122 2.83 -11.77 -11.39
N ARG A 123 2.82 -10.50 -11.84
CA ARG A 123 1.94 -10.07 -12.94
C ARG A 123 2.29 -10.80 -14.23
N CYS A 124 3.57 -10.88 -14.57
CA CYS A 124 4.04 -11.59 -15.76
C CYS A 124 3.65 -13.06 -15.78
N ALA A 125 3.63 -13.73 -14.63
CA ALA A 125 3.22 -15.13 -14.52
C ALA A 125 1.75 -15.38 -14.92
N ARG A 126 0.89 -14.35 -14.96
CA ARG A 126 -0.53 -14.44 -15.34
C ARG A 126 -0.78 -14.31 -16.84
N TYR A 127 0.23 -13.91 -17.62
CA TYR A 127 0.10 -13.81 -19.07
C TYR A 127 0.31 -15.15 -19.75
N HIS A 128 -0.21 -15.28 -20.97
CA HIS A 128 0.00 -16.44 -21.83
C HIS A 128 1.50 -16.69 -22.05
N TRP A 129 1.91 -17.97 -22.10
CA TRP A 129 3.32 -18.36 -22.09
C TRP A 129 4.15 -17.71 -23.20
N SER A 130 3.55 -17.46 -24.37
CA SER A 130 4.23 -16.86 -25.52
C SER A 130 4.71 -15.41 -25.30
N VAL A 131 4.08 -14.66 -24.39
CA VAL A 131 4.40 -13.23 -24.16
C VAL A 131 5.11 -13.00 -22.82
N ARG A 132 5.19 -14.05 -21.98
CA ARG A 132 5.90 -14.01 -20.70
C ARG A 132 7.35 -13.56 -20.82
N PRO A 133 8.16 -14.01 -21.83
CA PRO A 133 9.54 -13.55 -21.96
C PRO A 133 9.65 -12.03 -22.13
N ALA A 134 8.81 -11.44 -22.98
CA ALA A 134 8.74 -9.99 -23.17
C ALA A 134 8.33 -9.27 -21.88
N CYS A 135 7.33 -9.79 -21.15
CA CYS A 135 6.89 -9.23 -19.87
C CYS A 135 8.03 -9.25 -18.82
N TYR A 136 8.72 -10.39 -18.67
CA TYR A 136 9.81 -10.51 -17.71
C TYR A 136 11.01 -9.63 -18.08
N SER A 137 11.31 -9.47 -19.37
CA SER A 137 12.32 -8.52 -19.86
C SER A 137 11.96 -7.08 -19.49
N LEU A 138 10.71 -6.67 -19.71
CA LEU A 138 10.24 -5.34 -19.33
C LEU A 138 10.26 -5.14 -17.81
N ALA A 139 9.85 -6.15 -17.05
CA ALA A 139 9.90 -6.15 -15.59
C ALA A 139 11.32 -5.95 -15.05
N TRP A 140 12.31 -6.60 -15.68
CA TRP A 140 13.72 -6.42 -15.35
C TRP A 140 14.21 -5.00 -15.63
N THR A 141 13.83 -4.42 -16.77
CA THR A 141 14.15 -3.03 -17.10
C THR A 141 13.58 -2.06 -16.05
N TYR A 142 12.31 -2.23 -15.67
CA TYR A 142 11.66 -1.39 -14.65
C TYR A 142 12.40 -1.47 -13.31
N TYR A 143 12.80 -2.67 -12.90
CA TYR A 143 13.59 -2.89 -11.70
C TYR A 143 14.96 -2.20 -11.75
N GLN A 144 15.68 -2.32 -12.87
CA GLN A 144 16.99 -1.69 -13.02
C GLN A 144 16.88 -0.15 -13.02
N ALA A 145 15.83 0.40 -13.63
CA ALA A 145 15.58 1.84 -13.62
C ALA A 145 15.43 2.38 -12.20
N VAL A 146 14.54 1.79 -11.38
CA VAL A 146 14.35 2.24 -10.00
C VAL A 146 15.57 2.00 -9.13
N ARG A 147 16.32 0.90 -9.37
CA ARG A 147 17.55 0.62 -8.63
C ARG A 147 18.61 1.69 -8.83
N ASN A 148 18.83 2.09 -10.08
CA ASN A 148 19.90 3.00 -10.45
C ASN A 148 19.52 4.48 -10.31
N PHE A 149 18.26 4.83 -10.59
CA PHE A 149 17.82 6.23 -10.67
C PHE A 149 16.77 6.62 -9.62
N GLY A 150 16.20 5.65 -8.91
CA GLY A 150 15.12 5.90 -7.95
C GLY A 150 13.78 6.27 -8.59
N SER A 151 13.64 6.06 -9.90
CA SER A 151 12.40 6.26 -10.65
C SER A 151 12.36 5.31 -11.85
N VAL A 152 11.16 5.07 -12.38
CA VAL A 152 10.95 4.12 -13.48
C VAL A 152 11.24 4.78 -14.83
N VAL A 153 12.50 5.13 -15.10
CA VAL A 153 12.93 5.68 -16.41
C VAL A 153 13.27 4.55 -17.37
N VAL A 154 12.49 4.39 -18.43
CA VAL A 154 12.66 3.34 -19.44
C VAL A 154 12.96 3.95 -20.81
N THR A 155 13.99 3.47 -21.50
CA THR A 155 14.41 3.99 -22.81
C THR A 155 13.73 3.26 -23.97
N ALA A 156 13.71 3.88 -25.15
CA ALA A 156 13.23 3.24 -26.39
C ALA A 156 14.00 1.95 -26.72
N ALA A 157 15.30 1.90 -26.42
CA ALA A 157 16.10 0.70 -26.61
C ALA A 157 15.65 -0.45 -25.70
N ASP A 158 15.28 -0.14 -24.46
CA ASP A 158 14.77 -1.14 -23.52
C ASP A 158 13.42 -1.71 -23.98
N LEU A 159 12.53 -0.84 -24.48
CA LEU A 159 11.27 -1.26 -25.07
C LEU A 159 11.50 -2.14 -26.29
N LYS A 160 12.46 -1.79 -27.16
CA LYS A 160 12.80 -2.63 -28.32
C LYS A 160 13.23 -4.03 -27.91
N ARG A 161 14.08 -4.17 -26.87
CA ARG A 161 14.52 -5.49 -26.39
C ARG A 161 13.35 -6.35 -25.90
N ALA A 162 12.35 -5.76 -25.25
CA ALA A 162 11.14 -6.48 -24.87
C ALA A 162 10.25 -6.80 -26.08
N LYS A 163 10.16 -5.90 -27.07
CA LYS A 163 9.43 -6.12 -28.33
C LYS A 163 9.96 -7.30 -29.12
N ASP A 164 11.27 -7.43 -29.23
CA ASP A 164 11.93 -8.49 -30.00
C ASP A 164 11.66 -9.91 -29.42
N LEU A 165 11.09 -9.99 -28.20
CA LEU A 165 10.70 -11.24 -27.54
C LEU A 165 9.20 -11.58 -27.72
N LEU A 166 8.43 -10.72 -28.38
CA LEU A 166 7.04 -10.97 -28.67
C LEU A 166 6.89 -11.88 -29.90
N PRO A 167 5.82 -12.70 -29.97
CA PRO A 167 5.49 -13.43 -31.20
C PRO A 167 5.15 -12.44 -32.32
N ALA A 168 5.37 -12.85 -33.58
CA ALA A 168 5.28 -12.00 -34.77
C ALA A 168 3.89 -11.33 -35.00
N GLU A 169 2.85 -11.77 -34.29
CA GLU A 169 1.47 -11.32 -34.41
C GLU A 169 0.95 -10.56 -33.17
N TYR A 170 1.85 -10.11 -32.28
CA TYR A 170 1.49 -9.40 -31.03
C TYR A 170 1.53 -7.87 -31.17
#